data_AF-A0A958HVV7-F1
#
_entry.id   AF-A0A958HVV7-F1
#
_cell.length_a   1.000
_cell.length_b   1.000
_cell.length_c   1.000
_cell.angle_alpha   90.00
_cell.angle_beta   90.00
_cell.angle_gamma   90.00
#
_symmetry.space_group_name_H-M   'P 1'
#
loop_
_entity.id
_entity.type
_entity.pdbx_description
1 polymer ?
#
loop_
_entity_poly.entity_id
_entity_poly.type
_entity_poly.pdbx_seq_one_letter_code
_entity_poly.pdbx_strand_id
1 'polypeptide(L)'
;MSQSWKTYLSLLKKKKRQEAGMFMVEGLRICRDALASGWAVEAVFATEAFAASSAGEAFREMLRQHGWEWQLLAPGNFRRLAETESPQGILLVMRLPAE
;
A
#
# COMPACT_ATOMS: atom_id res chain seq x y z
N MET A 1 -9.53 12.26 -11.37
CA MET A 1 -8.57 13.21 -10.78
C MET A 1 -7.27 12.47 -10.54
N SER A 2 -6.20 12.78 -11.30
CA SER A 2 -4.91 12.12 -11.17
C SER A 2 -4.21 12.60 -9.89
N GLN A 3 -4.54 12.01 -8.74
CA GLN A 3 -3.74 12.24 -7.55
C GLN A 3 -2.35 11.65 -7.79
N SER A 4 -1.35 12.54 -7.82
CA SER A 4 0.05 12.16 -7.97
C SER A 4 0.45 11.32 -6.76
N TRP A 5 1.10 10.17 -6.95
CA TRP A 5 1.67 9.34 -5.87
C TRP A 5 2.54 10.14 -4.88
N LYS A 6 3.08 11.28 -5.33
CA LYS A 6 3.79 12.28 -4.51
C LYS A 6 2.93 12.89 -3.40
N THR A 7 1.63 13.06 -3.61
CA THR A 7 0.68 13.56 -2.60
C THR A 7 0.55 12.56 -1.47
N TYR A 8 0.39 11.27 -1.79
CA TYR A 8 0.39 10.19 -0.80
C TYR A 8 1.71 10.17 -0.02
N LEU A 9 2.86 10.25 -0.69
CA LEU A 9 4.17 10.38 -0.01
C LEU A 9 4.25 11.53 1.00
N SER A 10 3.61 12.66 0.71
CA SER A 10 3.59 13.81 1.61
C SER A 10 2.70 13.60 2.83
N LEU A 11 1.60 12.86 2.67
CA LEU A 11 0.66 12.45 3.73
C LEU A 11 1.23 11.34 4.61
N LEU A 12 2.09 10.50 4.02
CA LEU A 12 2.73 9.38 4.69
C LEU A 12 3.96 9.78 5.51
N LYS A 13 4.31 11.07 5.62
CA LYS A 13 5.29 11.52 6.62
C LYS A 13 4.73 11.29 8.02
N LYS A 14 5.52 10.68 8.91
CA LYS A 14 5.16 10.24 10.27
C LYS A 14 4.20 11.16 11.04
N LYS A 15 4.38 12.48 10.93
CA LYS A 15 3.56 13.51 11.59
C LYS A 15 2.13 13.64 11.02
N LYS A 16 1.97 13.53 9.69
CA LYS A 16 0.66 13.61 9.01
C LYS A 16 -0.13 12.30 9.05
N ARG A 17 0.53 11.15 9.22
CA ARG A 17 -0.13 9.83 9.38
C ARG A 17 -1.02 9.77 10.61
N GLN A 18 -0.53 10.24 11.75
CA GLN A 18 -1.28 10.26 13.01
C GLN A 18 -2.45 11.26 12.98
N GLU A 19 -2.22 12.48 12.48
CA GLU A 19 -3.27 13.50 12.35
C GLU A 19 -4.38 13.10 11.37
N ALA A 20 -4.07 12.31 10.34
CA ALA A 20 -5.03 11.84 9.34
C ALA A 20 -5.71 10.50 9.69
N GLY A 21 -5.36 9.89 10.82
CA GLY A 21 -5.86 8.56 11.22
C GLY A 21 -5.50 7.47 10.22
N MET A 22 -4.29 7.49 9.66
CA MET A 22 -3.83 6.54 8.64
C MET A 22 -2.60 5.77 9.11
N PHE A 23 -2.49 4.51 8.68
CA PHE A 23 -1.31 3.68 8.92
C PHE A 23 -0.94 2.88 7.68
N MET A 24 0.30 2.39 7.64
CA MET A 24 0.85 1.63 6.53
C MET A 24 1.06 0.19 6.97
N VAL A 25 0.77 -0.74 6.08
CA VAL A 25 1.14 -2.15 6.24
C VAL A 25 1.96 -2.59 5.04
N GLU A 26 3.07 -3.26 5.31
CA GLU A 26 4.03 -3.68 4.30
C GLU A 26 4.18 -5.20 4.33
N GLY A 27 4.36 -5.80 3.16
CA GLY A 27 4.60 -7.23 3.02
C GLY A 27 3.34 -8.04 2.75
N LEU A 28 3.47 -9.05 1.89
CA LEU A 28 2.35 -9.76 1.29
C LEU A 28 1.37 -10.32 2.32
N ARG A 29 1.90 -10.94 3.39
CA ARG A 29 1.07 -11.57 4.42
C ARG A 29 0.17 -10.55 5.12
N ILE A 30 0.76 -9.49 5.66
CA ILE A 30 0.01 -8.45 6.38
C ILE A 30 -0.93 -7.70 5.43
N CYS A 31 -0.51 -7.47 4.18
CA CYS A 31 -1.36 -6.85 3.18
C CYS A 31 -2.61 -7.67 2.86
N ARG A 32 -2.51 -9.01 2.81
CA ARG A 32 -3.66 -9.91 2.65
C ARG A 32 -4.58 -9.86 3.86
N ASP A 33 -4.00 -9.92 5.06
CA ASP A 33 -4.77 -9.86 6.31
C ASP A 33 -5.52 -8.52 6.44
N ALA A 34 -4.88 -7.41 6.05
CA ALA A 34 -5.47 -6.07 6.06
C ALA A 34 -6.58 -5.89 5.01
N LEU A 35 -6.43 -6.49 3.83
CA LEU A 35 -7.49 -6.47 2.82
C LEU A 35 -8.72 -7.29 3.28
N ALA A 36 -8.47 -8.42 3.96
CA ALA A 36 -9.50 -9.29 4.49
C ALA A 36 -10.16 -8.76 5.78
N SER A 37 -9.55 -7.80 6.48
CA SER A 37 -10.09 -7.25 7.74
C SER A 37 -11.32 -6.35 7.55
N GLY A 38 -11.63 -5.97 6.31
CA GLY A 38 -12.71 -5.03 5.99
C GLY A 38 -12.39 -3.57 6.36
N TRP A 39 -11.15 -3.28 6.74
CA TRP A 39 -10.73 -1.91 7.03
C TRP A 39 -10.64 -1.11 5.73
N ALA A 40 -10.85 0.21 5.83
CA ALA A 40 -10.79 1.08 4.68
C ALA A 40 -9.35 1.16 4.15
N VAL A 41 -9.14 0.57 2.97
CA VAL A 41 -7.94 0.79 2.16
C VAL A 41 -8.04 2.17 1.53
N GLU A 42 -6.94 2.91 1.48
CA GLU A 42 -6.88 4.21 0.78
C GLU A 42 -5.98 4.18 -0.43
N ALA A 43 -4.90 3.41 -0.36
CA ALA A 43 -3.99 3.25 -1.48
C ALA A 43 -3.26 1.91 -1.39
N VAL A 44 -2.91 1.38 -2.55
CA VAL A 44 -2.10 0.18 -2.68
C VAL A 44 -0.91 0.51 -3.58
N PHE A 45 0.29 0.17 -3.12
CA PHE A 45 1.54 0.43 -3.84
C PHE A 45 2.31 -0.87 -4.04
N ALA A 46 2.80 -1.09 -5.25
CA ALA A 46 3.61 -2.26 -5.58
C ALA A 46 4.88 -1.83 -6.35
N THR A 47 5.94 -2.63 -6.27
CA THR A 47 7.06 -2.52 -7.21
C THR A 47 6.78 -3.35 -8.45
N GLU A 48 7.41 -3.00 -9.58
CA GLU A 48 7.31 -3.79 -10.82
C GLU A 48 7.78 -5.23 -10.62
N ALA A 49 8.85 -5.43 -9.83
CA ALA A 49 9.37 -6.76 -9.51
C ALA A 49 8.36 -7.62 -8.75
N PHE A 50 7.66 -7.04 -7.76
CA PHE A 50 6.60 -7.76 -7.05
C PHE A 50 5.41 -8.03 -7.98
N ALA A 51 4.98 -7.02 -8.76
CA ALA A 51 3.85 -7.14 -9.67
C ALA A 51 4.04 -8.20 -10.76
N ALA A 52 5.28 -8.44 -11.20
CA ALA A 52 5.64 -9.46 -12.18
C ALA A 52 5.82 -10.87 -11.58
N SER A 53 5.72 -11.01 -10.25
CA SER A 53 5.80 -12.31 -9.58
C SER A 53 4.44 -13.01 -9.54
N SER A 54 4.43 -14.34 -9.44
CA SER A 54 3.20 -15.12 -9.26
C SER A 54 2.40 -14.71 -8.01
N ALA A 55 3.10 -14.33 -6.94
CA ALA A 55 2.48 -13.81 -5.73
C ALA A 55 1.83 -12.43 -5.97
N GLY A 56 2.45 -11.58 -6.77
CA GLY A 56 1.89 -10.30 -7.18
C GLY A 56 0.65 -10.47 -8.02
N GLU A 57 0.67 -11.33 -9.04
CA GLU A 57 -0.50 -11.63 -9.88
C GLU A 57 -1.69 -12.11 -9.05
N ALA A 58 -1.47 -13.07 -8.15
CA ALA A 58 -2.51 -13.56 -7.24
C ALA A 58 -3.05 -12.47 -6.31
N PHE A 59 -2.18 -11.58 -5.81
CA PHE A 59 -2.61 -10.45 -4.99
C PHE A 59 -3.39 -9.40 -5.80
N ARG A 60 -3.01 -9.17 -7.05
CA ARG A 60 -3.73 -8.25 -7.95
C ARG A 60 -5.16 -8.70 -8.19
N GLU A 61 -5.36 -10.00 -8.39
CA GLU A 61 -6.71 -10.54 -8.57
C GLU A 61 -7.55 -10.33 -7.30
N MET A 62 -6.96 -10.52 -6.12
CA MET A 62 -7.62 -10.23 -4.85
C MET A 62 -7.99 -8.75 -4.71
N LEU A 63 -7.11 -7.82 -5.10
CA LEU A 63 -7.41 -6.39 -5.11
C LEU A 63 -8.60 -6.06 -6.01
N ARG A 64 -8.62 -6.62 -7.23
CA ARG A 64 -9.70 -6.42 -8.20
C ARG A 64 -11.05 -6.89 -7.65
N GLN A 65 -11.07 -8.03 -6.95
CA GLN A 65 -12.28 -8.54 -6.28
C GLN A 65 -12.80 -7.58 -5.20
N HIS A 66 -11.92 -6.79 -4.58
CA HIS A 66 -12.28 -5.75 -3.60
C HIS A 66 -12.47 -4.36 -4.24
N GLY A 67 -12.41 -4.24 -5.56
CA GLY A 67 -12.57 -2.97 -6.28
C GLY A 67 -11.35 -2.05 -6.22
N TRP A 68 -10.17 -2.58 -5.90
CA TRP A 68 -8.92 -1.83 -5.80
C TRP A 68 -7.95 -2.16 -6.93
N GLU A 69 -7.11 -1.18 -7.27
CA GLU A 69 -5.93 -1.37 -8.12
C GLU A 69 -4.71 -0.81 -7.39
N TRP A 70 -3.53 -1.36 -7.70
CA TRP A 70 -2.28 -0.84 -7.18
C TRP A 70 -1.71 0.28 -8.03
N GLN A 71 -0.79 1.04 -7.45
CA GLN A 71 0.06 1.97 -8.15
C GLN A 71 1.48 1.40 -8.17
N LEU A 72 2.05 1.27 -9.36
CA LEU A 72 3.44 0.85 -9.51
C LEU A 72 4.37 1.99 -9.13
N LEU A 73 5.34 1.69 -8.26
CA LEU A 73 6.39 2.61 -7.85
C LEU A 73 7.75 2.07 -8.26
N ALA A 74 8.59 2.98 -8.76
CA ALA A 74 10.01 2.70 -8.95
C ALA A 74 10.64 2.29 -7.60
N PRO A 75 11.61 1.36 -7.59
CA PRO A 75 12.20 0.82 -6.36
C PRO A 75 12.73 1.89 -5.39
N GLY A 76 13.34 2.97 -5.92
CA GLY A 76 13.83 4.08 -5.11
C GLY A 76 12.72 4.87 -4.41
N ASN A 77 11.53 4.97 -5.02
CA ASN A 77 10.37 5.62 -4.40
C ASN A 77 9.70 4.70 -3.38
N PHE A 78 9.61 3.42 -3.70
CA PHE A 78 9.07 2.41 -2.78
C PHE A 78 9.91 2.32 -1.50
N ARG A 79 11.25 2.32 -1.60
CA ARG A 79 12.16 2.35 -0.45
C ARG A 79 11.97 3.56 0.48
N ARG A 80 11.47 4.69 -0.03
CA ARG A 80 11.18 5.87 0.79
C ARG A 80 9.89 5.73 1.59
N LEU A 81 9.01 4.81 1.18
CA LEU A 81 7.76 4.48 1.84
C LEU A 81 7.92 3.31 2.79
N ALA A 82 8.73 2.33 2.39
CA ALA A 82 9.01 1.15 3.17
C ALA A 82 9.74 1.52 4.46
N GLU A 83 9.27 0.99 5.59
CA GLU A 83 9.94 1.17 6.87
C GLU A 83 11.00 0.07 7.10
N THR A 84 11.06 -0.93 6.21
CA THR A 84 11.98 -2.07 6.30
C THR A 84 13.18 -1.96 5.37
N GLU A 85 14.31 -2.56 5.76
CA GLU A 85 15.55 -2.59 4.96
C GLU A 85 15.47 -3.55 3.75
N SER A 86 14.53 -4.50 3.77
CA SER A 86 14.28 -5.47 2.68
C SER A 86 12.79 -5.54 2.34
N PRO A 87 12.25 -4.51 1.66
CA PRO A 87 10.83 -4.46 1.35
C PRO A 87 10.43 -5.56 0.38
N GLN A 88 9.34 -6.28 0.69
CA GLN A 88 8.79 -7.32 -0.19
C GLN A 88 8.12 -6.75 -1.46
N GLY A 89 8.09 -5.43 -1.62
CA GLY A 89 7.61 -4.75 -2.82
C GLY A 89 6.10 -4.54 -2.88
N ILE A 90 5.38 -4.68 -1.76
CA ILE A 90 3.94 -4.39 -1.62
C ILE A 90 3.65 -3.64 -0.33
N LEU A 91 2.79 -2.63 -0.40
CA LEU A 91 2.40 -1.79 0.72
C LEU A 91 0.95 -1.30 0.56
N LEU A 92 0.18 -1.34 1.64
CA LEU A 92 -1.14 -0.72 1.72
C LEU A 92 -1.12 0.47 2.67
N VAL A 93 -1.90 1.48 2.33
CA VAL A 93 -2.28 2.57 3.23
C VAL A 93 -3.71 2.33 3.67
N MET A 94 -3.90 2.25 4.97
CA MET A 94 -5.17 1.96 5.61
C MET A 94 -5.62 3.16 6.43
N ARG A 95 -6.92 3.39 6.54
CA ARG A 95 -7.50 4.34 7.49
C ARG A 95 -7.92 3.60 8.77
N LEU A 96 -7.66 4.21 9.91
CA LEU A 96 -8.21 3.78 11.19
C LEU A 96 -9.74 3.85 11.12
N PRO A 97 -10.46 2.86 11.65
CA PRO A 97 -11.91 2.98 11.78
C PRO A 97 -12.25 4.25 12.54
N ALA A 98 -13.20 5.04 12.01
CA ALA A 98 -13.81 6.11 12.78
C ALA A 98 -14.61 5.45 13.91
N GLU A 99 -14.36 5.88 15.14
CA GLU A 99 -15.10 5.45 16.33
C GLU A 99 -16.59 5.80 16.23
#